data_AF-A0AAD5XD06-F1
#
_entry.id   AF-A0AAD5XD06-F1
#
_cell.length_a   1.000
_cell.length_b   1.000
_cell.length_c   1.000
_cell.angle_alpha   90.00
_cell.angle_beta   90.00
_cell.angle_gamma   90.00
#
_symmetry.space_group_name_H-M   'P 1'
#
loop_
_entity.id
_entity.type
_entity.pdbx_description
1 polymer ?
#
loop_
_entity_poly.entity_id
_entity_poly.type
_entity_poly.pdbx_seq_one_letter_code
_entity_poly.pdbx_strand_id
1 'polypeptide(L)'
;MTSRSLRNLDVGGDKDSESLSENQKQKSRRTQIVFGLIAFAAVIIAAILLAVLITRSQNRSQTQSQTQNQTAYQSWSQSSTTVTTTTAAVVLPIATTANAANVVNPNRNTSTTAIAAYPGTILSLATWELQLPVAGASGGISVIGPPALNSVSNKYFQPVVFDGSFEAVDFYTPPDGVTTTDTVSPRTELRQLNSDGSFASFSNTGSYALQVKLAVLLFPTNVANGAGGIIVCQLFSSSVVKGPEYVVRAYPSTVLLERGSNANGSIDKQPLVQNYSAGTQMTVTLSVVDGKLTASVDIGTTVTTTIDSADDYYFKAGSYCQTQGSADNGCQVRMYAIGLYGFPGASAFPPKI
;
A
#
# COMPACT_ATOMS: atom_id res chain seq x y z
N MET A 1 12.36 -63.74 -91.44
CA MET A 1 13.71 -63.35 -90.94
C MET A 1 13.54 -62.72 -89.56
N THR A 2 14.52 -62.94 -88.67
CA THR A 2 14.58 -62.57 -87.24
C THR A 2 13.71 -63.43 -86.30
N SER A 3 14.14 -63.86 -85.12
CA SER A 3 15.46 -63.99 -84.49
C SER A 3 15.25 -64.90 -83.28
N ARG A 4 16.14 -65.86 -83.04
CA ARG A 4 16.26 -66.51 -81.72
C ARG A 4 16.62 -65.43 -80.69
N SER A 5 16.06 -65.50 -79.48
CA SER A 5 16.74 -64.97 -78.29
C SER A 5 16.40 -65.79 -77.06
N LEU A 6 17.40 -65.91 -76.22
CA LEU A 6 17.66 -66.95 -75.24
C LEU A 6 16.95 -66.73 -73.90
N ARG A 7 16.81 -67.84 -73.19
CA ARG A 7 16.48 -67.96 -71.77
C ARG A 7 17.31 -66.98 -70.93
N ASN A 8 16.68 -66.37 -69.93
CA ASN A 8 17.37 -65.98 -68.70
C ASN A 8 16.64 -66.63 -67.52
N LEU A 9 17.40 -67.45 -66.79
CA LEU A 9 17.05 -68.00 -65.50
C LEU A 9 16.93 -66.85 -64.52
N ASP A 10 15.74 -66.67 -63.96
CA ASP A 10 15.50 -65.73 -62.89
C ASP A 10 16.12 -66.30 -61.61
N VAL A 11 17.20 -65.66 -61.17
CA VAL A 11 17.92 -65.97 -59.94
C VAL A 11 17.06 -65.41 -58.82
N GLY A 12 16.46 -66.30 -58.01
CA GLY A 12 15.69 -65.93 -56.83
C GLY A 12 16.46 -64.98 -55.94
N GLY A 13 16.16 -63.69 -56.07
CA GLY A 13 16.71 -62.61 -55.26
C GLY A 13 16.33 -62.82 -53.80
N ASP A 14 17.36 -62.86 -52.98
CA ASP A 14 17.38 -63.11 -51.55
C ASP A 14 16.50 -62.10 -50.79
N LYS A 15 15.20 -62.43 -50.64
CA LYS A 15 14.18 -61.62 -49.93
C LYS A 15 14.51 -61.39 -48.46
N ASP A 16 15.44 -62.17 -47.90
CA ASP A 16 15.84 -62.04 -46.51
C ASP A 16 16.68 -60.77 -46.27
N SER A 17 17.39 -60.29 -47.31
CA SER A 17 18.21 -59.08 -47.22
C SER A 17 17.41 -57.77 -47.10
N GLU A 18 16.23 -57.68 -47.72
CA GLU A 18 15.35 -56.50 -47.61
C GLU A 18 14.72 -56.42 -46.21
N SER A 19 14.34 -57.56 -45.62
CA SER A 19 13.71 -57.60 -44.29
C SER A 19 14.66 -57.16 -43.16
N LEU A 20 15.96 -57.46 -43.29
CA LEU A 20 16.99 -57.03 -42.36
C LEU A 20 17.24 -55.51 -42.43
N SER A 21 17.14 -54.92 -43.63
CA SER A 21 17.31 -53.48 -43.85
C SER A 21 16.19 -52.65 -43.21
N GLU A 22 14.93 -53.09 -43.34
CA GLU A 22 13.80 -52.39 -42.72
C GLU A 22 13.84 -52.42 -41.19
N ASN A 23 14.24 -53.55 -40.60
CA ASN A 23 14.42 -53.67 -39.15
C ASN A 23 15.51 -52.74 -38.61
N GLN A 24 16.62 -52.57 -39.34
CA GLN A 24 17.69 -51.62 -38.95
C GLN A 24 17.21 -50.18 -39.05
N LYS A 25 16.44 -49.84 -40.09
CA LYS A 25 15.85 -48.51 -40.27
C LYS A 25 14.82 -48.19 -39.18
N GLN A 26 14.01 -49.16 -38.77
CA GLN A 26 13.04 -49.00 -37.68
C GLN A 26 13.72 -48.86 -36.32
N LYS A 27 14.78 -49.64 -36.05
CA LYS A 27 15.62 -49.47 -34.85
C LYS A 27 16.25 -48.08 -34.80
N SER A 28 16.84 -47.61 -35.91
CA SER A 28 17.44 -46.27 -36.00
C SER A 28 16.42 -45.16 -35.72
N ARG A 29 15.21 -45.24 -36.29
CA ARG A 29 14.12 -44.27 -36.03
C ARG A 29 13.67 -44.27 -34.57
N ARG A 30 13.52 -45.44 -33.94
CA ARG A 30 13.18 -45.54 -32.52
C ARG A 30 14.26 -44.91 -31.65
N THR A 31 15.53 -45.18 -31.94
CA THR A 31 16.67 -44.59 -31.24
C THR A 31 16.67 -43.06 -31.37
N GLN A 32 16.46 -42.51 -32.56
CA GLN A 32 16.38 -41.06 -32.78
C GLN A 32 15.21 -40.40 -32.02
N ILE A 33 14.04 -41.05 -31.99
CA ILE A 33 12.87 -40.54 -31.24
C ILE A 33 13.17 -40.52 -29.74
N VAL A 34 13.77 -41.59 -29.20
CA VAL A 34 14.12 -41.66 -27.77
C VAL A 34 15.15 -40.58 -27.40
N PHE A 35 16.19 -40.37 -28.22
CA PHE A 35 17.15 -39.29 -27.98
C PHE A 35 16.51 -37.90 -28.07
N GLY A 36 15.60 -37.68 -29.02
CA GLY A 36 14.86 -36.42 -29.15
C GLY A 36 14.00 -36.12 -27.92
N LEU A 37 13.29 -37.13 -27.39
CA LEU A 37 12.48 -36.98 -26.18
C LEU A 37 13.33 -36.72 -24.93
N ILE A 38 14.47 -37.39 -24.79
CA ILE A 38 15.41 -37.15 -23.67
C ILE A 38 15.98 -35.73 -23.74
N ALA A 39 16.39 -35.27 -24.92
CA ALA A 39 16.91 -33.91 -25.10
C ALA A 39 15.82 -32.86 -24.79
N PHE A 40 14.59 -33.07 -25.25
CA PHE A 40 13.47 -32.18 -24.96
C PHE A 40 13.15 -32.11 -23.45
N ALA A 41 13.11 -33.26 -22.78
CA ALA A 41 12.90 -33.32 -21.34
C ALA A 41 14.03 -32.60 -20.56
N ALA A 42 15.28 -32.73 -20.99
CA ALA A 42 16.41 -32.04 -20.37
C ALA A 42 16.30 -30.52 -20.48
N VAL A 43 15.85 -29.98 -21.63
CA VAL A 43 15.61 -28.54 -21.82
C VAL A 43 14.51 -28.02 -20.89
N ILE A 44 13.40 -28.78 -20.76
CA ILE A 44 12.31 -28.41 -19.85
C ILE A 44 12.80 -28.39 -18.40
N ILE A 45 13.53 -29.42 -17.98
CA ILE A 45 14.07 -29.50 -16.61
C ILE A 45 15.03 -28.33 -16.34
N ALA A 46 15.91 -27.99 -17.29
CA ALA A 46 16.81 -26.85 -17.16
C ALA A 46 16.05 -25.51 -17.04
N ALA A 47 15.00 -25.31 -17.84
CA ALA A 47 14.16 -24.11 -17.76
C ALA A 47 13.43 -23.98 -16.41
N ILE A 48 12.91 -25.09 -15.88
CA ILE A 48 12.26 -25.13 -14.56
C ILE A 48 13.28 -24.82 -13.46
N LEU A 49 14.47 -25.43 -13.49
CA LEU A 49 15.52 -25.17 -12.51
C LEU A 49 15.99 -23.72 -12.55
N LEU A 50 16.12 -23.13 -13.75
CA LEU A 50 16.47 -21.72 -13.91
C LEU A 50 15.39 -20.81 -13.34
N ALA A 51 14.11 -21.08 -13.60
CA ALA A 51 12.99 -20.34 -13.03
C ALA A 51 12.99 -20.42 -11.50
N VAL A 52 13.19 -21.61 -10.93
CA VAL A 52 13.30 -21.79 -9.46
C VAL A 52 14.48 -21.01 -8.87
N LEU A 53 15.63 -20.99 -9.56
CA LEU A 53 16.80 -20.23 -9.12
C LEU A 53 16.56 -18.72 -9.16
N ILE A 54 15.90 -18.22 -10.22
CA ILE A 54 15.52 -16.80 -10.34
C ILE A 54 14.55 -16.42 -9.21
N THR A 55 13.50 -17.20 -8.97
CA THR A 55 12.55 -16.95 -7.88
C THR A 55 13.22 -16.97 -6.51
N ARG A 56 14.12 -17.94 -6.25
CA ARG A 56 14.88 -17.99 -5.00
C ARG A 56 15.81 -16.79 -4.82
N SER A 57 16.44 -16.33 -5.90
CA SER A 57 17.30 -15.13 -5.89
C SER A 57 16.48 -13.87 -5.56
N GLN A 58 15.33 -13.68 -6.22
CA GLN A 58 14.43 -12.57 -5.95
C GLN A 58 13.92 -12.57 -4.51
N ASN A 59 13.51 -13.73 -3.99
CA ASN A 59 13.07 -13.86 -2.59
C ASN A 59 14.20 -13.53 -1.60
N ARG A 60 15.45 -13.97 -1.84
CA ARG A 60 16.60 -13.63 -0.97
C ARG A 60 16.87 -12.13 -0.95
N SER A 61 16.84 -11.47 -2.10
CA SER A 61 17.02 -10.01 -2.20
C SER A 61 15.91 -9.24 -1.49
N GLN A 62 14.67 -9.74 -1.53
CA GLN A 62 13.55 -9.18 -0.79
C GLN A 62 13.72 -9.36 0.74
N THR A 63 14.07 -10.57 1.20
CA THR A 63 14.29 -10.84 2.63
C THR A 63 15.45 -10.00 3.20
N GLN A 64 16.53 -9.83 2.45
CA GLN A 64 17.66 -8.97 2.88
C GLN A 64 17.26 -7.49 2.96
N SER A 65 16.50 -6.98 1.98
CA SER A 65 16.02 -5.60 1.99
C SER A 65 15.03 -5.35 3.13
N GLN A 66 14.14 -6.29 3.41
CA GLN A 66 13.20 -6.21 4.54
C GLN A 66 13.94 -6.23 5.89
N THR A 67 14.97 -7.08 6.02
CA THR A 67 15.77 -7.17 7.27
C THR A 67 16.59 -5.91 7.50
N GLN A 68 17.20 -5.33 6.46
CA GLN A 68 17.95 -4.07 6.59
C GLN A 68 17.04 -2.90 6.96
N ASN A 69 15.86 -2.80 6.34
CA ASN A 69 14.89 -1.75 6.69
C ASN A 69 14.37 -1.93 8.12
N GLN A 70 13.99 -3.15 8.54
CA GLN A 70 13.59 -3.41 9.94
C GLN A 70 14.70 -3.08 10.95
N THR A 71 15.96 -3.37 10.63
CA THR A 71 17.10 -3.08 11.53
C THR A 71 17.40 -1.58 11.61
N ALA A 72 17.22 -0.85 10.50
CA ALA A 72 17.29 0.61 10.49
C ALA A 72 16.13 1.23 11.30
N TYR A 73 14.91 0.67 11.22
CA TYR A 73 13.78 1.13 12.03
C TYR A 73 13.94 0.82 13.53
N GLN A 74 14.45 -0.37 13.90
CA GLN A 74 14.66 -0.74 15.31
C GLN A 74 15.83 0.00 15.97
N SER A 75 16.91 0.26 15.24
CA SER A 75 18.02 1.06 15.77
C SER A 75 17.64 2.54 15.95
N TRP A 76 16.73 3.05 15.11
CA TRP A 76 16.22 4.41 15.21
C TRP A 76 15.24 4.62 16.38
N SER A 77 14.36 3.66 16.67
CA SER A 77 13.40 3.78 17.78
C SER A 77 14.06 3.75 19.17
N GLN A 78 15.25 3.15 19.31
CA GLN A 78 15.98 3.06 20.58
C GLN A 78 16.83 4.31 20.89
N SER A 79 17.16 5.13 19.90
CA SER A 79 18.05 6.29 20.08
C SER A 79 17.36 7.51 20.76
N SER A 80 16.05 7.45 20.98
CA SER A 80 15.24 8.59 21.46
C SER A 80 14.99 8.65 22.98
N THR A 81 15.69 7.84 23.79
CA THR A 81 15.47 7.82 25.25
C THR A 81 16.77 7.89 26.06
N THR A 82 17.35 9.09 26.14
CA THR A 82 18.24 9.42 27.28
C THR A 82 17.74 10.74 27.89
N VAL A 83 16.65 10.66 28.66
CA VAL A 83 16.27 11.74 29.58
C VAL A 83 16.94 11.41 30.90
N THR A 84 18.03 12.11 31.22
CA THR A 84 18.69 12.03 32.52
C THR A 84 17.83 12.78 33.54
N THR A 85 16.93 12.10 34.23
CA THR A 85 16.22 12.66 35.39
C THR A 85 17.13 12.59 36.62
N THR A 86 17.69 13.73 37.00
CA THR A 86 18.28 13.94 38.33
C THR A 86 17.16 14.20 39.33
N THR A 87 16.70 13.16 40.03
CA THR A 87 15.79 13.30 41.17
C THR A 87 16.56 13.62 42.45
N ALA A 88 16.46 14.87 42.91
CA ALA A 88 16.76 15.23 44.29
C ALA A 88 15.60 14.76 45.18
N ALA A 89 15.86 13.81 46.07
CA ALA A 89 14.89 13.33 47.05
C ALA A 89 14.77 14.35 48.20
N VAL A 90 13.59 14.96 48.34
CA VAL A 90 13.18 15.65 49.58
C VAL A 90 12.22 14.70 50.31
N VAL A 91 12.68 14.18 51.44
CA VAL A 91 11.90 13.36 52.36
C VAL A 91 11.06 14.27 53.25
N LEU A 92 9.74 14.10 53.26
CA LEU A 92 8.85 14.65 54.28
C LEU A 92 8.06 13.50 54.95
N PRO A 93 7.79 13.59 56.27
CA PRO A 93 7.28 12.46 57.04
C PRO A 93 5.77 12.26 56.88
N ILE A 94 5.40 10.98 56.99
CA ILE A 94 4.06 10.40 56.99
C ILE A 94 3.27 10.85 58.22
N ALA A 95 2.05 11.33 58.01
CA ALA A 95 1.00 11.37 59.03
C ALA A 95 -0.13 10.43 58.61
N THR A 96 -0.29 9.35 59.38
CA THR A 96 -1.39 8.40 59.31
C THR A 96 -2.54 8.86 60.20
N THR A 97 -3.74 8.97 59.64
CA THR A 97 -5.00 8.87 60.40
C THR A 97 -6.05 8.15 59.57
N ALA A 98 -6.86 7.37 60.29
CA ALA A 98 -7.57 6.19 59.86
C ALA A 98 -8.98 6.43 59.29
N ASN A 99 -9.49 5.37 58.65
CA ASN A 99 -10.87 4.89 58.57
C ASN A 99 -12.00 5.89 58.32
N ALA A 100 -12.63 5.75 57.14
CA ALA A 100 -14.07 5.91 57.02
C ALA A 100 -14.66 4.76 56.18
N ALA A 101 -15.67 4.16 56.80
CA ALA A 101 -16.49 3.03 56.43
C ALA A 101 -16.81 2.81 54.94
N ASN A 102 -16.72 1.52 54.62
CA ASN A 102 -17.40 0.81 53.55
C ASN A 102 -18.90 1.10 53.56
N VAL A 103 -19.39 1.96 52.65
CA VAL A 103 -20.81 2.05 52.30
C VAL A 103 -20.97 1.47 50.90
N VAL A 104 -21.26 0.18 50.84
CA VAL A 104 -21.73 -0.48 49.62
C VAL A 104 -23.12 0.06 49.33
N ASN A 105 -23.22 0.98 48.38
CA ASN A 105 -24.50 1.38 47.77
C ASN A 105 -24.70 0.55 46.49
N PRO A 106 -25.59 -0.45 46.46
CA PRO A 106 -25.73 -1.38 45.33
C PRO A 106 -26.50 -0.78 44.15
N ASN A 107 -26.67 0.55 44.07
CA ASN A 107 -27.51 1.18 43.04
C ASN A 107 -26.83 2.35 42.32
N ARG A 108 -25.52 2.21 42.02
CA ARG A 108 -24.91 3.04 40.98
C ARG A 108 -25.19 2.37 39.65
N ASN A 109 -26.35 2.69 39.06
CA ASN A 109 -26.45 2.75 37.60
C ASN A 109 -25.38 3.74 37.14
N THR A 110 -24.15 3.26 36.96
CA THR A 110 -23.17 3.94 36.14
C THR A 110 -23.72 3.83 34.71
N SER A 111 -24.61 4.75 34.37
CA SER A 111 -24.63 5.29 33.02
C SER A 111 -23.23 5.81 32.78
N THR A 112 -22.34 4.92 32.33
CA THR A 112 -21.16 5.29 31.56
C THR A 112 -21.71 6.08 30.40
N THR A 113 -21.78 7.41 30.56
CA THR A 113 -21.84 8.34 29.45
C THR A 113 -20.72 7.88 28.54
N ALA A 114 -21.07 7.20 27.45
CA ALA A 114 -20.11 6.89 26.41
C ALA A 114 -19.50 8.23 26.04
N ILE A 115 -18.23 8.46 26.41
CA ILE A 115 -17.49 9.59 25.88
C ILE A 115 -17.57 9.37 24.38
N ALA A 116 -18.29 10.24 23.67
CA ALA A 116 -18.28 10.21 22.23
C ALA A 116 -16.81 10.40 21.84
N ALA A 117 -16.16 9.33 21.38
CA ALA A 117 -14.82 9.48 20.85
C ALA A 117 -14.91 10.43 19.66
N TYR A 118 -13.90 11.27 19.51
CA TYR A 118 -13.71 12.00 18.29
C TYR A 118 -12.61 11.32 17.51
N PRO A 119 -12.57 11.44 16.18
CA PRO A 119 -11.46 10.93 15.39
C PRO A 119 -10.09 11.36 15.90
N GLY A 120 -9.96 12.58 16.45
CA GLY A 120 -8.72 13.09 17.05
C GLY A 120 -8.31 12.42 18.38
N THR A 121 -9.18 11.61 18.99
CA THR A 121 -8.81 10.77 20.14
C THR A 121 -8.28 9.39 19.70
N ILE A 122 -8.40 9.05 18.42
CA ILE A 122 -7.96 7.76 17.83
C ILE A 122 -6.72 7.99 16.95
N LEU A 123 -6.76 9.03 16.12
CA LEU A 123 -5.70 9.42 15.20
C LEU A 123 -4.98 10.66 15.75
N SER A 124 -3.67 10.73 15.55
CA SER A 124 -2.90 11.94 15.83
C SER A 124 -3.09 12.98 14.72
N LEU A 125 -3.96 13.97 14.96
CA LEU A 125 -4.41 14.93 13.96
C LEU A 125 -3.82 16.34 14.11
N ALA A 126 -2.89 16.55 15.04
CA ALA A 126 -2.35 17.89 15.35
C ALA A 126 -1.62 18.57 14.17
N THR A 127 -1.08 17.78 13.24
CA THR A 127 -0.34 18.25 12.05
C THR A 127 -1.11 17.96 10.76
N TRP A 128 -2.44 18.01 10.81
CA TRP A 128 -3.31 17.70 9.68
C TRP A 128 -4.47 18.69 9.59
N GLU A 129 -4.89 19.01 8.38
CA GLU A 129 -6.23 19.53 8.11
C GLU A 129 -7.05 18.47 7.36
N LEU A 130 -8.37 18.47 7.59
CA LEU A 130 -9.31 17.60 6.89
C LEU A 130 -10.01 18.36 5.77
N GLN A 131 -9.94 17.81 4.58
CA GLN A 131 -10.68 18.24 3.40
C GLN A 131 -11.94 17.39 3.27
N LEU A 132 -13.11 18.02 3.26
CA LEU A 132 -14.42 17.34 3.21
C LEU A 132 -15.11 17.50 1.85
N PRO A 133 -15.95 16.54 1.44
CA PRO A 133 -16.62 16.51 0.14
C PRO A 133 -17.90 17.36 0.11
N VAL A 134 -17.90 18.49 0.82
CA VAL A 134 -19.03 19.42 0.93
C VAL A 134 -18.55 20.85 0.72
N ALA A 135 -19.45 21.73 0.29
CA ALA A 135 -19.13 23.14 0.11
C ALA A 135 -18.75 23.80 1.44
N GLY A 136 -17.62 24.49 1.45
CA GLY A 136 -17.21 25.42 2.48
C GLY A 136 -17.84 26.80 2.27
N ALA A 137 -17.66 27.68 3.24
CA ALA A 137 -18.25 29.03 3.22
C ALA A 137 -17.75 29.90 2.05
N SER A 138 -16.57 29.61 1.50
CA SER A 138 -15.94 30.37 0.41
C SER A 138 -16.26 29.82 -1.00
N GLY A 139 -17.16 28.85 -1.12
CA GLY A 139 -17.52 28.22 -2.40
C GLY A 139 -16.57 27.13 -2.89
N GLY A 140 -15.46 26.86 -2.17
CA GLY A 140 -14.62 25.67 -2.34
C GLY A 140 -15.08 24.50 -1.47
N ILE A 141 -14.24 23.49 -1.31
CA ILE A 141 -14.48 22.42 -0.32
C ILE A 141 -14.40 22.96 1.11
N SER A 142 -15.08 22.32 2.04
CA SER A 142 -14.93 22.58 3.47
C SER A 142 -13.60 22.00 3.98
N VAL A 143 -12.86 22.82 4.71
CA VAL A 143 -11.56 22.47 5.30
C VAL A 143 -11.62 22.71 6.81
N ILE A 144 -11.17 21.72 7.59
CA ILE A 144 -11.16 21.78 9.05
C ILE A 144 -9.74 21.52 9.55
N GLY A 145 -9.10 22.55 10.09
CA GLY A 145 -7.76 22.46 10.68
C GLY A 145 -7.77 22.28 12.22
N PRO A 146 -6.59 22.14 12.84
CA PRO A 146 -6.44 22.16 14.29
C PRO A 146 -6.79 23.54 14.88
N PRO A 147 -7.27 23.62 16.14
CA PRO A 147 -7.56 22.50 17.02
C PRO A 147 -8.93 21.84 16.75
N ALA A 148 -9.79 22.46 15.93
CA ALA A 148 -11.17 22.03 15.70
C ALA A 148 -11.28 20.60 15.14
N LEU A 149 -10.32 20.18 14.32
CA LEU A 149 -10.25 18.82 13.77
C LEU A 149 -10.23 17.73 14.86
N ASN A 150 -9.67 18.00 16.04
CA ASN A 150 -9.60 16.99 17.10
C ASN A 150 -10.97 16.63 17.70
N SER A 151 -11.98 17.49 17.51
CA SER A 151 -13.32 17.35 18.09
C SER A 151 -14.43 17.35 17.05
N VAL A 152 -14.12 17.11 15.78
CA VAL A 152 -15.13 17.02 14.71
C VAL A 152 -15.48 15.56 14.42
N SER A 153 -16.77 15.27 14.33
CA SER A 153 -17.28 13.99 13.83
C SER A 153 -18.50 14.26 12.96
N ASN A 154 -18.56 13.63 11.79
CA ASN A 154 -19.68 13.74 10.86
C ASN A 154 -19.76 12.48 9.96
N LYS A 155 -20.79 12.36 9.13
CA LYS A 155 -21.02 11.18 8.28
C LYS A 155 -19.88 10.84 7.30
N TYR A 156 -19.00 11.78 7.00
CA TYR A 156 -17.84 11.58 6.13
C TYR A 156 -16.58 11.20 6.92
N PHE A 157 -16.51 11.60 8.19
CA PHE A 157 -15.34 11.45 9.05
C PHE A 157 -15.80 11.19 10.49
N GLN A 158 -15.84 9.92 10.88
CA GLN A 158 -16.39 9.49 12.17
C GLN A 158 -15.59 8.33 12.77
N PRO A 159 -15.52 8.24 14.11
CA PRO A 159 -14.91 7.11 14.79
C PRO A 159 -15.75 5.84 14.59
N VAL A 160 -15.10 4.69 14.71
CA VAL A 160 -15.73 3.37 14.61
C VAL A 160 -15.47 2.59 15.88
N VAL A 161 -16.52 1.94 16.39
CA VAL A 161 -16.47 1.07 17.56
C VAL A 161 -16.30 -0.39 17.13
N PHE A 162 -15.32 -1.08 17.71
CA PHE A 162 -15.15 -2.53 17.64
C PHE A 162 -15.15 -3.08 19.08
N ASP A 163 -16.00 -4.07 19.35
CA ASP A 163 -16.09 -4.74 20.65
C ASP A 163 -16.16 -3.78 21.86
N GLY A 164 -16.82 -2.63 21.68
CA GLY A 164 -17.00 -1.60 22.71
C GLY A 164 -15.86 -0.60 22.84
N SER A 165 -14.82 -0.66 21.99
CA SER A 165 -13.71 0.28 21.97
C SER A 165 -13.58 1.01 20.63
N PHE A 166 -13.11 2.26 20.67
CA PHE A 166 -12.91 3.07 19.47
C PHE A 166 -11.50 2.84 18.92
N GLU A 167 -11.39 2.12 17.80
CA GLU A 167 -10.10 1.67 17.27
C GLU A 167 -9.76 2.23 15.88
N ALA A 168 -10.71 2.87 15.21
CA ALA A 168 -10.53 3.35 13.86
C ALA A 168 -11.41 4.56 13.54
N VAL A 169 -11.13 5.18 12.40
CA VAL A 169 -11.90 6.28 11.84
C VAL A 169 -12.28 5.96 10.40
N ASP A 170 -13.55 6.11 10.08
CA ASP A 170 -14.06 5.99 8.72
C ASP A 170 -13.95 7.32 7.98
N PHE A 171 -13.34 7.26 6.79
CA PHE A 171 -13.31 8.29 5.77
C PHE A 171 -14.23 7.85 4.64
N TYR A 172 -15.43 8.41 4.60
CA TYR A 172 -16.41 8.18 3.54
C TYR A 172 -16.46 9.37 2.59
N THR A 173 -16.41 9.08 1.29
CA THR A 173 -16.44 10.09 0.23
C THR A 173 -17.54 9.72 -0.77
N PRO A 174 -18.62 10.50 -0.87
CA PRO A 174 -19.65 10.26 -1.86
C PRO A 174 -19.15 10.67 -3.25
N PRO A 175 -19.67 10.05 -4.33
CA PRO A 175 -19.20 10.30 -5.69
C PRO A 175 -19.68 11.63 -6.29
N ASP A 176 -20.72 12.22 -5.72
CA ASP A 176 -21.27 13.54 -6.05
C ASP A 176 -20.77 14.64 -5.08
N GLY A 177 -19.73 14.34 -4.31
CA GLY A 177 -19.12 15.29 -3.40
C GLY A 177 -18.56 16.53 -4.10
N VAL A 178 -18.53 17.65 -3.39
CA VAL A 178 -17.90 18.88 -3.88
C VAL A 178 -16.40 18.63 -4.08
N THR A 179 -15.86 19.13 -5.18
CA THR A 179 -14.46 19.00 -5.54
C THR A 179 -13.70 20.31 -5.35
N THR A 180 -12.38 20.24 -5.22
CA THR A 180 -11.53 21.43 -5.32
C THR A 180 -11.46 21.90 -6.76
N THR A 181 -11.24 23.20 -6.96
CA THR A 181 -10.88 23.79 -8.26
C THR A 181 -9.82 22.91 -8.94
N ASP A 182 -9.99 22.67 -10.23
CA ASP A 182 -9.11 21.86 -11.08
C ASP A 182 -9.05 20.35 -10.77
N THR A 183 -9.92 19.86 -9.87
CA THR A 183 -10.08 18.42 -9.63
C THR A 183 -11.51 17.99 -9.90
N VAL A 184 -11.64 16.81 -10.47
CA VAL A 184 -12.95 16.24 -10.85
C VAL A 184 -13.43 15.15 -9.90
N SER A 185 -12.61 14.78 -8.93
CA SER A 185 -12.87 13.69 -7.99
C SER A 185 -13.07 14.24 -6.57
N PRO A 186 -14.09 13.80 -5.81
CA PRO A 186 -14.32 14.24 -4.44
C PRO A 186 -13.37 13.55 -3.45
N ARG A 187 -13.22 14.14 -2.26
CA ARG A 187 -12.33 13.60 -1.21
C ARG A 187 -12.87 13.83 0.20
N THR A 188 -12.56 12.88 1.07
CA THR A 188 -12.48 13.04 2.52
C THR A 188 -11.07 12.65 2.92
N GLU A 189 -10.20 13.64 3.05
CA GLU A 189 -8.75 13.41 3.01
C GLU A 189 -7.99 14.38 3.90
N LEU A 190 -6.99 13.88 4.61
CA LEU A 190 -6.08 14.68 5.41
C LEU A 190 -4.97 15.27 4.53
N ARG A 191 -4.65 16.54 4.73
CA ARG A 191 -3.46 17.22 4.18
C ARG A 191 -2.51 17.55 5.33
N GLN A 192 -1.25 17.19 5.19
CA GLN A 192 -0.22 17.47 6.19
C GLN A 192 -0.09 18.98 6.43
N LEU A 193 0.08 19.37 7.68
CA LEU A 193 0.48 20.70 8.13
C LEU A 193 1.81 20.59 8.90
N ASN A 194 2.47 21.74 9.12
CA ASN A 194 3.52 21.86 10.12
C ASN A 194 2.90 21.93 11.53
N SER A 195 3.73 21.77 12.57
CA SER A 195 3.28 21.81 13.97
C SER A 195 2.75 23.18 14.43
N ASP A 196 3.09 24.24 13.73
CA ASP A 196 2.54 25.59 13.94
C ASP A 196 1.21 25.82 13.18
N GLY A 197 0.71 24.81 12.46
CA GLY A 197 -0.50 24.88 11.64
C GLY A 197 -0.30 25.47 10.25
N SER A 198 0.91 25.90 9.89
CA SER A 198 1.22 26.34 8.53
C SER A 198 1.24 25.17 7.54
N PHE A 199 1.13 25.48 6.25
CA PHE A 199 1.19 24.45 5.22
C PHE A 199 2.56 23.77 5.17
N ALA A 200 2.58 22.45 5.34
CA ALA A 200 3.80 21.67 5.12
C ALA A 200 4.27 21.78 3.66
N SER A 201 5.59 21.90 3.52
CA SER A 201 6.34 21.88 2.26
C SER A 201 7.79 21.53 2.61
N PHE A 202 8.23 20.31 2.27
CA PHE A 202 9.58 19.82 2.60
C PHE A 202 10.37 19.45 1.34
N SER A 203 11.68 19.72 1.35
CA SER A 203 12.57 19.34 0.25
C SER A 203 12.84 17.84 0.21
N ASN A 204 13.27 17.32 -0.94
CA ASN A 204 13.60 15.90 -1.07
C ASN A 204 14.94 15.46 -0.43
N THR A 205 15.71 16.40 0.13
CA THR A 205 17.05 16.14 0.68
C THR A 205 17.05 15.68 2.14
N GLY A 206 15.89 15.69 2.81
CA GLY A 206 15.75 15.19 4.18
C GLY A 206 15.38 13.72 4.24
N SER A 207 15.07 13.27 5.47
CA SER A 207 14.52 11.93 5.75
C SER A 207 13.15 12.09 6.39
N TYR A 208 12.11 11.83 5.60
CA TYR A 208 10.71 12.08 5.95
C TYR A 208 9.87 10.85 5.63
N ALA A 209 8.90 10.52 6.49
CA ALA A 209 7.99 9.44 6.15
C ALA A 209 6.56 9.67 6.62
N LEU A 210 5.61 9.17 5.83
CA LEU A 210 4.22 8.94 6.20
C LEU A 210 4.03 7.43 6.41
N GLN A 211 3.38 7.07 7.51
CA GLN A 211 2.92 5.70 7.75
C GLN A 211 1.44 5.69 8.11
N VAL A 212 0.67 4.83 7.44
CA VAL A 212 -0.79 4.74 7.60
C VAL A 212 -1.22 3.28 7.69
N LYS A 213 -1.90 2.90 8.77
CA LYS A 213 -2.60 1.61 8.88
C LYS A 213 -4.05 1.79 8.51
N LEU A 214 -4.52 1.12 7.47
CA LEU A 214 -5.88 1.29 6.94
C LEU A 214 -6.43 0.01 6.31
N ALA A 215 -7.73 0.02 6.01
CA ALA A 215 -8.40 -0.93 5.14
C ALA A 215 -9.33 -0.17 4.19
N VAL A 216 -9.45 -0.63 2.94
CA VAL A 216 -10.46 -0.10 2.00
C VAL A 216 -11.70 -0.96 2.08
N LEU A 217 -12.84 -0.37 2.44
CA LEU A 217 -14.07 -1.11 2.72
C LEU A 217 -15.06 -1.09 1.56
N LEU A 218 -15.12 0.03 0.85
CA LEU A 218 -16.02 0.23 -0.27
C LEU A 218 -15.25 0.88 -1.40
N PHE A 219 -15.22 0.21 -2.55
CA PHE A 219 -14.69 0.72 -3.80
C PHE A 219 -15.80 1.38 -4.62
N PRO A 220 -15.47 2.40 -5.44
CA PRO A 220 -16.43 2.95 -6.37
C PRO A 220 -16.80 1.89 -7.42
N THR A 221 -18.08 1.80 -7.75
CA THR A 221 -18.58 0.85 -8.75
C THR A 221 -18.51 1.41 -10.17
N ASN A 222 -18.51 2.74 -10.31
CA ASN A 222 -18.34 3.42 -11.58
C ASN A 222 -16.87 3.84 -11.75
N VAL A 223 -16.33 3.61 -12.93
CA VAL A 223 -14.98 4.02 -13.31
C VAL A 223 -15.03 5.20 -14.28
N ALA A 224 -15.91 6.16 -14.01
CA ALA A 224 -16.04 7.36 -14.81
C ALA A 224 -14.64 7.99 -15.01
N ASN A 225 -14.24 8.18 -16.28
CA ASN A 225 -12.92 8.69 -16.72
C ASN A 225 -11.74 7.71 -16.63
N GLY A 226 -11.98 6.39 -16.51
CA GLY A 226 -10.93 5.36 -16.63
C GLY A 226 -9.93 5.31 -15.47
N ALA A 227 -10.09 6.16 -14.45
CA ALA A 227 -9.21 6.27 -13.31
C ALA A 227 -9.45 5.14 -12.31
N GLY A 228 -10.71 4.98 -11.87
CA GLY A 228 -11.17 3.93 -10.94
C GLY A 228 -10.40 3.87 -9.60
N GLY A 229 -10.91 3.08 -8.67
CA GLY A 229 -10.25 2.84 -7.39
C GLY A 229 -10.24 4.05 -6.44
N ILE A 230 -9.39 3.98 -5.42
CA ILE A 230 -9.32 4.96 -4.33
C ILE A 230 -7.86 5.29 -4.07
N ILE A 231 -7.53 6.57 -4.10
CA ILE A 231 -6.22 7.03 -3.65
C ILE A 231 -6.28 7.13 -2.12
N VAL A 232 -5.37 6.40 -1.45
CA VAL A 232 -5.35 6.27 0.03
C VAL A 232 -4.19 7.01 0.68
N CYS A 233 -3.08 7.19 -0.04
CA CYS A 233 -1.93 7.98 0.40
C CYS A 233 -1.32 8.71 -0.80
N GLN A 234 -0.72 9.87 -0.57
CA GLN A 234 -0.07 10.68 -1.61
C GLN A 234 1.22 11.31 -1.09
N LEU A 235 2.22 11.37 -1.98
CA LEU A 235 3.28 12.37 -1.95
C LEU A 235 2.90 13.44 -2.98
N PHE A 236 2.51 14.61 -2.50
CA PHE A 236 1.98 15.68 -3.34
C PHE A 236 3.05 16.75 -3.57
N SER A 237 3.22 17.20 -4.81
CA SER A 237 4.15 18.29 -5.13
C SER A 237 3.53 19.63 -4.74
N SER A 238 4.24 20.44 -3.96
CA SER A 238 3.83 21.81 -3.63
C SER A 238 3.77 22.71 -4.87
N SER A 239 4.29 22.28 -6.02
CA SER A 239 4.17 22.98 -7.29
C SER A 239 2.73 23.02 -7.78
N VAL A 240 2.19 24.23 -7.94
CA VAL A 240 0.82 24.48 -8.43
C VAL A 240 0.54 23.92 -9.82
N VAL A 241 1.58 23.55 -10.58
CA VAL A 241 1.44 23.04 -11.95
C VAL A 241 1.45 21.50 -12.01
N LYS A 242 2.04 20.83 -11.01
CA LYS A 242 2.36 19.39 -11.12
C LYS A 242 1.33 18.47 -10.46
N GLY A 243 0.62 18.93 -9.42
CA GLY A 243 -0.33 18.08 -8.70
C GLY A 243 0.35 16.96 -7.90
N PRO A 244 -0.31 15.79 -7.69
CA PRO A 244 0.32 14.70 -6.96
C PRO A 244 1.46 14.08 -7.77
N GLU A 245 2.67 13.98 -7.20
CA GLU A 245 3.77 13.31 -7.91
C GLU A 245 3.62 11.79 -7.81
N TYR A 246 3.29 11.27 -6.62
CA TYR A 246 3.04 9.84 -6.42
C TYR A 246 1.81 9.58 -5.56
N VAL A 247 1.02 8.59 -5.95
CA VAL A 247 -0.18 8.16 -5.22
C VAL A 247 -0.16 6.66 -4.99
N VAL A 248 -0.60 6.24 -3.81
CA VAL A 248 -0.94 4.85 -3.53
C VAL A 248 -2.42 4.69 -3.80
N ARG A 249 -2.75 3.96 -4.86
CA ARG A 249 -4.12 3.73 -5.29
C ARG A 249 -4.50 2.27 -5.08
N ALA A 250 -5.58 2.06 -4.34
CA ALA A 250 -6.20 0.76 -4.17
C ALA A 250 -7.28 0.54 -5.24
N TYR A 251 -7.31 -0.66 -5.76
CA TYR A 251 -8.34 -1.24 -6.62
C TYR A 251 -8.89 -2.50 -5.96
N PRO A 252 -10.05 -3.03 -6.40
CA PRO A 252 -10.65 -4.22 -5.80
C PRO A 252 -9.72 -5.44 -5.68
N SER A 253 -8.74 -5.58 -6.59
CA SER A 253 -7.82 -6.74 -6.63
C SER A 253 -6.34 -6.39 -6.49
N THR A 254 -5.96 -5.10 -6.41
CA THR A 254 -4.55 -4.70 -6.37
C THR A 254 -4.36 -3.34 -5.70
N VAL A 255 -3.18 -3.10 -5.14
CA VAL A 255 -2.73 -1.78 -4.71
C VAL A 255 -1.51 -1.42 -5.52
N LEU A 256 -1.50 -0.24 -6.11
CA LEU A 256 -0.44 0.27 -6.99
C LEU A 256 0.18 1.54 -6.41
N LEU A 257 1.48 1.71 -6.60
CA LEU A 257 2.10 3.03 -6.63
C LEU A 257 1.95 3.56 -8.05
N GLU A 258 1.34 4.74 -8.19
CA GLU A 258 1.19 5.41 -9.47
C GLU A 258 1.89 6.76 -9.44
N ARG A 259 2.65 7.08 -10.49
CA ARG A 259 3.18 8.42 -10.70
C ARG A 259 2.14 9.29 -11.40
N GLY A 260 1.94 10.52 -10.94
CA GLY A 260 1.16 11.53 -11.65
C GLY A 260 1.64 11.69 -13.11
N SER A 261 0.76 12.12 -14.01
CA SER A 261 1.01 12.16 -15.45
C SER A 261 2.40 12.72 -15.78
N ASN A 262 3.24 11.91 -16.40
CA ASN A 262 4.53 12.37 -16.91
C ASN A 262 4.33 13.29 -18.12
N ALA A 263 5.40 13.91 -18.64
CA ALA A 263 5.34 14.86 -19.76
C ALA A 263 4.63 14.32 -21.03
N ASN A 264 4.46 12.99 -21.13
CA ASN A 264 3.81 12.31 -22.26
C ASN A 264 2.36 11.90 -21.95
N GLY A 265 1.81 12.29 -20.80
CA GLY A 265 0.47 11.91 -20.34
C GLY A 265 0.36 10.47 -19.81
N SER A 266 1.46 9.73 -19.72
CA SER A 266 1.47 8.36 -19.19
C SER A 266 1.54 8.36 -17.66
N ILE A 267 0.85 7.40 -17.06
CA ILE A 267 0.90 7.11 -15.62
C ILE A 267 1.77 5.88 -15.45
N ASP A 268 2.92 6.02 -14.80
CA ASP A 268 3.76 4.88 -14.43
C ASP A 268 3.10 4.15 -13.25
N LYS A 269 2.81 2.86 -13.42
CA LYS A 269 2.15 2.03 -12.40
C LYS A 269 3.07 0.92 -11.94
N GLN A 270 3.28 0.80 -10.63
CA GLN A 270 4.09 -0.24 -10.01
C GLN A 270 3.25 -1.00 -8.97
N PRO A 271 3.15 -2.33 -9.04
CA PRO A 271 2.36 -3.09 -8.09
C PRO A 271 3.00 -3.10 -6.70
N LEU A 272 2.20 -2.74 -5.68
CA LEU A 272 2.53 -2.87 -4.26
C LEU A 272 1.87 -4.09 -3.63
N VAL A 273 0.62 -4.39 -3.99
CA VAL A 273 -0.11 -5.58 -3.51
C VAL A 273 -0.85 -6.21 -4.68
N GLN A 274 -0.77 -7.54 -4.80
CA GLN A 274 -1.59 -8.33 -5.72
C GLN A 274 -2.63 -9.12 -4.92
N ASN A 275 -3.77 -9.42 -5.54
CA ASN A 275 -4.90 -10.11 -4.90
C ASN A 275 -5.38 -9.40 -3.63
N TYR A 276 -5.38 -8.06 -3.65
CA TYR A 276 -6.01 -7.29 -2.58
C TYR A 276 -7.49 -7.65 -2.50
N SER A 277 -8.08 -7.50 -1.31
CA SER A 277 -9.51 -7.70 -1.08
C SER A 277 -10.01 -6.62 -0.14
N ALA A 278 -11.24 -6.13 -0.38
CA ALA A 278 -11.85 -5.14 0.49
C ALA A 278 -11.88 -5.64 1.94
N GLY A 279 -11.64 -4.75 2.90
CA GLY A 279 -11.53 -5.08 4.32
C GLY A 279 -10.15 -5.55 4.77
N THR A 280 -9.26 -5.96 3.87
CA THR A 280 -7.89 -6.35 4.23
C THR A 280 -7.14 -5.13 4.78
N GLN A 281 -6.72 -5.23 6.05
CA GLN A 281 -5.87 -4.23 6.67
C GLN A 281 -4.48 -4.26 6.04
N MET A 282 -3.91 -3.09 5.83
CA MET A 282 -2.56 -2.91 5.35
C MET A 282 -1.91 -1.68 5.99
N THR A 283 -0.60 -1.71 6.11
CA THR A 283 0.23 -0.60 6.54
C THR A 283 1.01 -0.08 5.35
N VAL A 284 0.64 1.11 4.88
CA VAL A 284 1.32 1.82 3.78
C VAL A 284 2.39 2.72 4.39
N THR A 285 3.61 2.68 3.85
CA THR A 285 4.68 3.62 4.18
C THR A 285 5.16 4.32 2.92
N LEU A 286 5.23 5.64 2.95
CA LEU A 286 5.90 6.48 1.96
C LEU A 286 7.08 7.16 2.64
N SER A 287 8.30 6.79 2.25
CA SER A 287 9.55 7.31 2.83
C SER A 287 10.33 8.08 1.77
N VAL A 288 10.67 9.33 2.06
CA VAL A 288 11.51 10.19 1.24
C VAL A 288 12.87 10.33 1.93
N VAL A 289 13.92 9.82 1.30
CA VAL A 289 15.30 9.89 1.79
C VAL A 289 16.22 10.21 0.62
N ASP A 290 17.02 11.27 0.75
CA ASP A 290 18.07 11.65 -0.21
C ASP A 290 17.61 11.61 -1.69
N GLY A 291 16.47 12.25 -1.98
CA GLY A 291 15.92 12.38 -3.33
C GLY A 291 15.20 11.13 -3.84
N LYS A 292 14.96 10.13 -2.99
CA LYS A 292 14.27 8.89 -3.36
C LYS A 292 12.99 8.72 -2.56
N LEU A 293 11.92 8.32 -3.24
CA LEU A 293 10.71 7.79 -2.64
C LEU A 293 10.79 6.26 -2.57
N THR A 294 10.63 5.70 -1.38
CA THR A 294 10.35 4.30 -1.15
C THR A 294 8.91 4.14 -0.66
N ALA A 295 8.08 3.48 -1.46
CA ALA A 295 6.73 3.07 -1.09
C ALA A 295 6.71 1.59 -0.73
N SER A 296 6.15 1.24 0.42
CA SER A 296 6.03 -0.16 0.85
C SER A 296 4.67 -0.43 1.48
N VAL A 297 4.18 -1.66 1.29
CA VAL A 297 3.00 -2.17 1.99
C VAL A 297 3.39 -3.46 2.73
N ASP A 298 3.02 -3.57 4.00
CA ASP A 298 3.37 -4.71 4.87
C ASP A 298 2.93 -6.09 4.32
N ILE A 299 1.76 -6.16 3.70
CA ILE A 299 1.23 -7.37 3.04
C ILE A 299 1.71 -7.54 1.59
N GLY A 300 2.70 -6.76 1.16
CA GLY A 300 3.05 -6.62 -0.24
C GLY A 300 4.54 -6.42 -0.49
N THR A 301 4.83 -5.66 -1.54
CA THR A 301 6.17 -5.36 -2.03
C THR A 301 6.60 -3.94 -1.65
N THR A 302 7.86 -3.65 -1.94
CA THR A 302 8.46 -2.33 -1.80
C THR A 302 8.93 -1.86 -3.18
N VAL A 303 8.66 -0.59 -3.50
CA VAL A 303 9.05 0.08 -4.73
C VAL A 303 9.87 1.32 -4.36
N THR A 304 11.01 1.51 -5.01
CA THR A 304 11.85 2.70 -4.82
C THR A 304 12.05 3.41 -6.15
N THR A 305 11.94 4.72 -6.16
CA THR A 305 12.08 5.57 -7.34
C THR A 305 12.67 6.93 -6.97
N THR A 306 13.23 7.63 -7.95
CA THR A 306 13.75 9.00 -7.77
C THR A 306 12.61 10.00 -7.92
N ILE A 307 12.56 11.00 -7.04
CA ILE A 307 11.59 12.10 -7.12
C ILE A 307 12.27 13.38 -7.62
N ASP A 308 11.49 14.34 -8.11
CA ASP A 308 12.05 15.60 -8.63
C ASP A 308 12.83 16.34 -7.53
N SER A 309 14.04 16.80 -7.87
CA SER A 309 14.89 17.58 -6.98
C SER A 309 14.55 19.07 -6.94
N ALA A 310 13.75 19.55 -7.88
CA ALA A 310 13.31 20.93 -7.93
C ALA A 310 11.99 21.17 -7.17
N ASP A 311 11.36 20.12 -6.65
CA ASP A 311 10.07 20.19 -5.96
C ASP A 311 10.22 20.08 -4.44
N ASP A 312 9.27 20.71 -3.77
CA ASP A 312 8.94 20.45 -2.38
C ASP A 312 7.65 19.63 -2.29
N TYR A 313 7.45 18.99 -1.14
CA TYR A 313 6.41 17.99 -0.97
C TYR A 313 5.62 18.15 0.32
N TYR A 314 4.43 17.53 0.32
CA TYR A 314 3.69 17.23 1.53
C TYR A 314 2.91 15.92 1.36
N PHE A 315 2.54 15.33 2.49
CA PHE A 315 1.77 14.09 2.51
C PHE A 315 0.26 14.33 2.54
N LYS A 316 -0.48 13.39 1.94
CA LYS A 316 -1.94 13.27 2.12
C LYS A 316 -2.34 11.82 2.41
N ALA A 317 -3.43 11.63 3.16
CA ALA A 317 -3.99 10.30 3.42
C ALA A 317 -5.50 10.36 3.69
N GLY A 318 -6.26 9.38 3.19
CA GLY A 318 -7.70 9.31 3.41
C GLY A 318 -8.45 8.58 2.30
N SER A 319 -9.65 9.06 1.96
CA SER A 319 -10.48 8.55 0.88
C SER A 319 -10.56 9.58 -0.25
N TYR A 320 -9.66 9.50 -1.24
CA TYR A 320 -9.75 10.31 -2.47
C TYR A 320 -10.35 9.47 -3.60
N CYS A 321 -11.66 9.65 -3.80
CA CYS A 321 -12.52 8.74 -4.56
C CYS A 321 -12.41 9.00 -6.06
N GLN A 322 -11.86 8.06 -6.83
CA GLN A 322 -11.56 8.26 -8.26
C GLN A 322 -12.76 7.92 -9.16
N THR A 323 -13.91 8.50 -8.82
CA THR A 323 -15.19 8.37 -9.54
C THR A 323 -15.95 9.70 -9.45
N GLN A 324 -17.01 9.82 -10.24
CA GLN A 324 -17.92 10.97 -10.21
C GLN A 324 -19.37 10.54 -10.43
N GLY A 325 -20.28 11.33 -9.88
CA GLY A 325 -21.71 11.28 -10.21
C GLY A 325 -22.54 10.42 -9.26
N SER A 326 -23.84 10.70 -9.20
CA SER A 326 -24.75 10.22 -8.15
C SER A 326 -25.14 8.74 -8.23
N ALA A 327 -24.67 7.99 -9.22
CA ALA A 327 -25.04 6.58 -9.44
C ALA A 327 -24.09 5.58 -8.75
N ASP A 328 -23.07 6.08 -8.05
CA ASP A 328 -22.05 5.27 -7.38
C ASP A 328 -22.30 5.25 -5.85
N ASN A 329 -21.84 4.20 -5.16
CA ASN A 329 -21.95 4.10 -3.70
C ASN A 329 -20.85 4.91 -2.98
N GLY A 330 -19.86 5.40 -3.72
CA GLY A 330 -18.75 6.20 -3.21
C GLY A 330 -17.58 5.34 -2.74
N CYS A 331 -16.77 5.92 -1.87
CA CYS A 331 -15.51 5.31 -1.41
C CYS A 331 -15.40 5.36 0.10
N GLN A 332 -15.04 4.24 0.73
CA GLN A 332 -14.84 4.17 2.17
C GLN A 332 -13.47 3.58 2.51
N VAL A 333 -12.70 4.35 3.28
CA VAL A 333 -11.42 3.94 3.86
C VAL A 333 -11.54 3.99 5.37
N ARG A 334 -11.14 2.92 6.04
CA ARG A 334 -11.05 2.86 7.50
C ARG A 334 -9.59 2.98 7.91
N MET A 335 -9.25 3.98 8.70
CA MET A 335 -7.89 4.23 9.18
C MET A 335 -7.78 3.90 10.66
N TYR A 336 -6.78 3.11 11.02
CA TYR A 336 -6.50 2.66 12.40
C TYR A 336 -5.36 3.46 13.04
N ALA A 337 -4.42 3.92 12.23
CA ALA A 337 -3.31 4.74 12.70
C ALA A 337 -2.73 5.57 11.54
N ILE A 338 -2.20 6.73 11.90
CA ILE A 338 -1.45 7.61 11.02
C ILE A 338 -0.28 8.22 11.80
N GLY A 339 0.87 8.35 11.16
CA GLY A 339 2.05 8.95 11.76
C GLY A 339 2.96 9.58 10.72
N LEU A 340 3.71 10.57 11.17
CA LEU A 340 4.71 11.28 10.40
C LEU A 340 6.06 11.14 11.10
N TYR A 341 7.12 11.06 10.31
CA TYR A 341 8.50 10.95 10.81
C TYR A 341 9.40 11.94 10.11
N GLY A 342 10.42 12.44 10.83
CA GLY A 342 11.33 13.46 10.33
C GLY A 342 10.81 14.89 10.44
N PHE A 343 9.67 15.11 11.10
CA PHE A 343 9.06 16.44 11.25
C PHE A 343 8.98 16.89 12.72
N PRO A 344 9.29 18.16 13.03
CA PRO A 344 9.11 18.70 14.37
C PRO A 344 7.65 18.60 14.85
N GLY A 345 7.43 18.00 16.02
CA GLY A 345 6.10 17.85 16.61
C GLY A 345 5.23 16.77 15.98
N ALA A 346 5.77 15.97 15.05
CA ALA A 346 5.06 14.81 14.54
C ALA A 346 4.99 13.67 15.57
N SER A 347 3.85 12.98 15.61
CA SER A 347 3.67 11.75 16.38
C SER A 347 4.29 10.56 15.66
N ALA A 348 5.17 9.84 16.35
CA ALA A 348 5.71 8.55 15.90
C ALA A 348 4.60 7.49 15.74
N PHE A 349 4.84 6.49 14.88
CA PHE A 349 3.93 5.36 14.63
C PHE A 349 4.42 4.06 15.33
N PRO A 350 3.51 3.16 15.76
CA PRO A 350 2.11 3.47 16.00
C PRO A 350 2.02 4.54 17.09
N PRO A 351 0.98 5.41 17.07
CA PRO A 351 0.79 6.34 18.18
C PRO A 351 0.75 5.52 19.48
N LYS A 352 1.41 6.03 20.53
CA LYS A 352 1.33 5.42 21.86
C LYS A 352 -0.15 5.37 22.25
N ILE A 353 -0.67 4.15 22.41
CA ILE A 353 -2.00 3.90 23.00
C ILE A 353 -1.97 4.34 24.46
#